data_AF-A0A402AEI2-F1
#
_entry.id   AF-A0A402AEI2-F1
#
_cell.length_a   1.000
_cell.length_b   1.000
_cell.length_c   1.000
_cell.angle_alpha   90.00
_cell.angle_beta   90.00
_cell.angle_gamma   90.00
#
_symmetry.space_group_name_H-M   'P 1'
#
loop_
_entity.id
_entity.type
_entity.pdbx_description
1 polymer ?
#
loop_
_entity_poly.entity_id
_entity_poly.type
_entity_poly.pdbx_seq_one_letter_code
_entity_poly.pdbx_strand_id
1 'polypeptide(L)'
;MPLILQAKLLRVLETRSFRRVGGTRELHVNLRIISATNVDLQAAVARKIFRQDLFYRLNGFPLYMPPLRERREDIPLLIEHFLQRESARRGEKLEINAEAMEILERYSWPGNIRELQHVIELGGILCDNNLIQPKDILKAIPAAPGRRASI
;
A
#
# COMPACT_ATOMS: atom_id res chain seq x y z
N MET A 1 -3.44 -17.44 0.53
CA MET A 1 -2.66 -18.30 1.46
C MET A 1 -3.27 -19.69 1.49
N PRO A 2 -2.53 -20.77 1.19
CA PRO A 2 -3.06 -22.14 1.20
C PRO A 2 -3.59 -22.56 2.58
N LEU A 3 -4.69 -23.32 2.65
CA LEU A 3 -5.34 -23.73 3.91
C LEU A 3 -4.39 -24.48 4.87
N ILE A 4 -3.47 -25.29 4.34
CA ILE A 4 -2.44 -25.98 5.13
C ILE A 4 -1.54 -24.98 5.89
N LEU A 5 -1.20 -23.86 5.26
CA LEU A 5 -0.38 -22.83 5.90
C LEU A 5 -1.19 -22.09 6.98
N GLN A 6 -2.49 -21.88 6.76
CA GLN A 6 -3.40 -21.29 7.74
C GLN A 6 -3.46 -22.13 9.02
N ALA A 7 -3.55 -23.46 8.89
CA ALA A 7 -3.54 -24.38 10.03
C ALA A 7 -2.23 -24.32 10.82
N LYS A 8 -1.09 -24.25 10.12
CA LYS A 8 0.23 -24.11 10.76
C LYS A 8 0.35 -22.78 11.49
N LEU A 9 -0.09 -21.68 10.89
CA LEU A 9 -0.07 -20.35 11.51
C LEU A 9 -0.96 -20.31 12.76
N LEU A 10 -2.16 -20.88 12.70
CA LEU A 10 -3.05 -20.98 13.85
C LEU A 10 -2.38 -21.70 15.02
N ARG A 11 -1.70 -22.82 14.77
CA ARG A 11 -0.95 -23.52 15.82
C ARG A 11 0.09 -22.60 16.47
N VAL A 12 0.86 -21.83 15.68
CA VAL A 12 1.84 -20.89 16.24
C VAL A 12 1.19 -19.81 17.10
N LEU A 13 0.02 -19.30 16.68
CA LEU A 13 -0.76 -18.31 17.44
C LEU A 13 -1.23 -18.85 18.79
N GLU A 14 -1.66 -20.11 18.83
CA GLU A 14 -2.22 -20.74 20.02
C GLU A 14 -1.13 -21.25 20.97
N THR A 15 -0.13 -21.95 20.46
CA THR A 15 0.88 -22.64 21.29
C THR A 15 2.13 -21.79 21.54
N ARG A 16 2.29 -20.68 20.81
CA ARG A 16 3.54 -19.88 20.77
C ARG A 16 4.77 -20.74 20.50
N SER A 17 4.58 -21.81 19.71
CA SER A 17 5.63 -22.75 19.35
C SER A 17 5.51 -23.18 17.90
N PHE A 18 6.63 -23.57 17.29
CA PHE A 18 6.65 -24.12 15.95
C PHE A 18 7.80 -25.11 15.74
N ARG A 19 7.75 -25.85 14.63
CA ARG A 19 8.85 -26.70 14.15
C ARG A 19 9.35 -26.18 12.81
N ARG A 20 10.66 -26.26 12.58
CA ARG A 20 11.25 -25.98 11.27
C ARG A 20 10.77 -27.02 10.26
N VAL A 21 10.73 -26.65 8.98
CA VAL A 21 10.43 -27.63 7.91
C VAL A 21 11.50 -28.72 7.94
N GLY A 22 11.08 -29.99 8.02
CA GLY A 22 11.97 -31.14 8.17
C GLY A 22 12.56 -31.34 9.58
N GLY A 23 12.29 -30.44 10.53
CA GLY A 23 12.76 -30.55 11.91
C GLY A 23 11.73 -31.22 12.82
N THR A 24 12.20 -32.02 13.77
CA THR A 24 11.36 -32.67 14.79
C THR A 24 11.29 -31.88 16.10
N ARG A 25 12.28 -31.03 16.36
CA ARG A 25 12.36 -30.19 17.57
C ARG A 25 11.35 -29.04 17.53
N GLU A 26 10.60 -28.89 18.61
CA GLU A 26 9.71 -27.75 18.85
C GLU A 26 10.49 -26.58 19.48
N LEU A 27 10.17 -25.37 19.02
CA LEU A 27 10.79 -24.12 19.44
C LEU A 27 9.71 -23.19 19.99
N HIS A 28 9.89 -22.70 21.21
CA HIS A 28 9.03 -21.68 21.82
C HIS A 28 9.50 -20.28 21.48
N VAL A 29 8.56 -19.36 21.29
CA VAL A 29 8.83 -17.99 20.89
C VAL A 29 7.91 -17.01 21.58
N ASN A 30 8.45 -15.84 21.94
CA ASN A 30 7.66 -14.69 22.35
C ASN A 30 7.60 -13.72 21.16
N LEU A 31 6.39 -13.47 20.65
CA LEU A 31 6.21 -12.70 19.41
C LEU A 31 4.97 -11.81 19.47
N ARG A 32 5.04 -10.70 18.74
CA ARG A 32 3.92 -9.82 18.43
C ARG A 32 3.62 -9.95 16.95
N ILE A 33 2.34 -10.14 16.60
CA ILE A 33 1.91 -10.35 15.21
C ILE A 33 1.17 -9.13 14.71
N ILE A 34 1.54 -8.71 13.52
CA ILE A 34 0.86 -7.68 12.74
C ILE A 34 0.53 -8.33 11.40
N SER A 35 -0.74 -8.34 11.04
CA SER A 35 -1.21 -8.84 9.73
C SER A 35 -1.87 -7.72 8.96
N ALA A 36 -1.71 -7.74 7.64
CA ALA A 36 -2.35 -6.81 6.71
C ALA A 36 -2.89 -7.60 5.51
N THR A 37 -4.02 -7.17 4.98
CA THR A 37 -4.68 -7.81 3.84
C THR A 37 -5.48 -6.76 3.06
N ASN A 38 -5.47 -6.87 1.74
CA ASN A 38 -6.37 -6.13 0.85
C ASN A 38 -7.61 -6.96 0.47
N VAL A 39 -7.67 -8.22 0.90
CA VAL A 39 -8.82 -9.11 0.71
C VAL A 39 -9.72 -8.99 1.92
N ASP A 40 -11.02 -8.87 1.66
CA ASP A 40 -12.07 -9.01 2.68
C ASP A 40 -12.04 -10.44 3.25
N LEU A 41 -11.57 -10.55 4.49
CA LEU A 41 -11.45 -11.84 5.16
C LEU A 41 -12.82 -12.44 5.51
N GLN A 42 -13.85 -11.63 5.76
CA GLN A 42 -15.19 -12.16 6.04
C GLN A 42 -15.76 -12.84 4.81
N ALA A 43 -15.64 -12.19 3.64
CA ALA A 43 -16.01 -12.79 2.36
C ALA A 43 -15.16 -14.04 2.05
N ALA A 44 -13.87 -14.03 2.39
CA ALA A 44 -12.97 -15.17 2.20
C ALA A 44 -13.35 -16.37 3.10
N VAL A 45 -13.79 -16.12 4.33
CA VAL A 45 -14.33 -17.15 5.24
C VAL A 45 -15.62 -17.74 4.69
N ALA A 46 -16.55 -16.90 4.21
CA ALA A 46 -17.80 -17.36 3.60
C ALA A 46 -17.56 -18.26 2.37
N ARG A 47 -16.52 -17.95 1.58
CA ARG A 47 -16.08 -18.76 0.42
C ARG A 47 -15.26 -19.99 0.80
N LYS A 48 -15.03 -20.27 2.09
CA LYS A 48 -14.22 -21.39 2.61
C LYS A 48 -12.76 -21.40 2.13
N ILE A 49 -12.25 -20.26 1.66
CA ILE A 49 -10.84 -20.09 1.27
C ILE A 49 -9.98 -19.54 2.41
N PHE A 50 -10.61 -19.11 3.50
CA PHE A 50 -9.97 -18.69 4.73
C PHE A 50 -10.63 -19.36 5.94
N ARG A 51 -9.83 -19.83 6.90
CA ARG A 51 -10.37 -20.50 8.09
C ARG A 51 -10.94 -19.49 9.07
N GLN A 52 -12.13 -19.81 9.59
CA GLN A 52 -12.85 -18.96 10.53
C GLN A 52 -12.11 -18.81 11.88
N ASP A 53 -11.49 -19.88 12.39
CA ASP A 53 -10.71 -19.87 13.63
C ASP A 53 -9.50 -18.93 13.56
N LEU A 54 -8.75 -18.96 12.45
CA LEU A 54 -7.65 -18.07 12.19
C LEU A 54 -8.11 -16.61 12.05
N PHE A 55 -9.25 -16.38 11.39
CA PHE A 55 -9.82 -15.04 11.27
C PHE A 55 -10.07 -14.43 12.65
N TYR A 56 -10.72 -15.15 13.56
CA TYR A 56 -10.98 -14.64 14.91
C TYR A 56 -9.70 -14.40 15.72
N ARG A 57 -8.61 -15.15 15.48
CA ARG A 57 -7.33 -14.88 16.14
C ARG A 57 -6.56 -13.69 15.59
N LEU A 58 -6.67 -13.41 14.30
CA LEU A 58 -6.03 -12.24 13.69
C LEU A 58 -6.86 -10.96 13.87
N ASN A 59 -8.19 -11.08 13.91
CA ASN A 59 -9.12 -9.94 13.99
C ASN A 59 -9.36 -9.44 15.42
N GLY A 60 -8.32 -9.45 16.27
CA GLY A 60 -8.42 -8.95 17.64
C GLY A 60 -8.52 -7.42 17.73
N PHE A 61 -7.73 -6.72 16.92
CA PHE A 61 -7.76 -5.25 16.83
C PHE A 61 -7.59 -4.82 15.36
N PRO A 62 -8.70 -4.73 14.59
CA PRO A 62 -8.64 -4.34 13.19
C PRO A 62 -8.36 -2.84 13.05
N LEU A 63 -7.42 -2.50 12.17
CA LEU A 63 -7.17 -1.13 11.73
C LEU A 63 -7.52 -1.03 10.24
N TYR A 64 -8.56 -0.26 9.93
CA TYR A 64 -8.92 0.03 8.55
C TYR A 64 -8.06 1.19 8.04
N MET A 65 -7.39 0.99 6.90
CA MET A 65 -6.64 2.04 6.24
C MET A 65 -7.49 2.58 5.09
N PRO A 66 -8.08 3.78 5.22
CA PRO A 66 -8.87 4.34 4.14
C PRO A 66 -7.97 4.67 2.93
N PRO A 67 -8.49 4.53 1.72
CA PRO A 67 -7.78 4.90 0.51
C PRO A 67 -7.52 6.40 0.46
N LEU A 68 -6.50 6.80 -0.31
CA LEU A 68 -6.03 8.20 -0.37
C LEU A 68 -7.13 9.18 -0.83
N ARG A 69 -8.06 8.74 -1.68
CA ARG A 69 -9.22 9.54 -2.11
C ARG A 69 -10.17 9.96 -0.98
N GLU A 70 -10.17 9.23 0.14
CA GLU A 70 -10.94 9.54 1.35
C GLU A 70 -10.11 10.37 2.35
N ARG A 71 -8.82 10.59 2.06
CA ARG A 71 -7.85 11.33 2.87
C ARG A 71 -7.16 12.42 2.06
N ARG A 72 -7.95 13.22 1.33
CA ARG A 72 -7.40 14.21 0.37
C ARG A 72 -6.56 15.29 1.04
N GLU A 73 -6.90 15.63 2.28
CA GLU A 73 -6.18 16.60 3.12
C GLU A 73 -4.72 16.19 3.39
N ASP A 74 -4.41 14.89 3.32
CA ASP A 74 -3.04 14.38 3.50
C ASP A 74 -2.19 14.45 2.23
N ILE A 75 -2.81 14.67 1.05
CA ILE A 75 -2.12 14.65 -0.25
C ILE A 75 -1.01 15.72 -0.31
N PRO A 76 -1.23 16.99 0.07
CA PRO A 76 -0.18 18.01 0.00
C PRO A 76 1.05 17.65 0.85
N LEU A 77 0.82 17.17 2.08
CA LEU A 77 1.90 16.77 2.99
C LEU A 77 2.70 15.58 2.46
N LEU A 78 2.02 14.61 1.85
CA LEU A 78 2.66 13.47 1.19
C LEU A 78 3.50 13.92 -0.02
N ILE A 79 2.98 14.85 -0.83
CA ILE A 79 3.69 15.41 -1.98
C ILE A 79 4.96 16.13 -1.51
N GLU A 80 4.86 16.99 -0.50
CA GLU A 80 6.01 17.68 0.08
C GLU A 80 7.08 16.68 0.57
N HIS A 81 6.66 15.63 1.26
CA HIS A 81 7.57 14.58 1.71
C HIS A 81 8.29 13.90 0.54
N PHE A 82 7.57 13.55 -0.53
CA PHE A 82 8.17 12.92 -1.71
C PHE A 82 9.08 13.89 -2.48
N LEU A 83 8.69 15.14 -2.64
CA LEU A 83 9.53 16.18 -3.27
C LEU A 83 10.84 16.37 -2.50
N GLN A 84 10.78 16.46 -1.17
CA GLN A 84 11.99 16.56 -0.34
C GLN A 84 12.90 15.35 -0.51
N ARG A 85 12.33 14.14 -0.50
CA ARG A 85 13.09 12.90 -0.67
C ARG A 85 13.74 12.81 -2.04
N GLU A 86 13.02 13.18 -3.10
CA GLU A 86 13.55 13.19 -4.46
C GLU A 86 14.60 14.29 -4.68
N SER A 87 14.39 15.46 -4.06
CA SER A 87 15.37 16.56 -4.07
C SER A 87 16.69 16.12 -3.45
N ALA A 88 16.62 15.48 -2.28
CA ALA A 88 17.79 14.95 -1.58
C ALA A 88 18.52 13.88 -2.41
N ARG A 89 17.78 13.02 -3.14
CA ARG A 89 18.38 12.00 -4.01
C ARG A 89 19.10 12.61 -5.21
N ARG A 90 18.60 13.73 -5.75
CA ARG A 90 19.16 14.41 -6.94
C ARG A 90 20.26 15.40 -6.61
N GLY A 91 20.29 15.92 -5.38
CA GLY A 91 21.14 17.04 -5.00
C GLY A 91 20.61 18.40 -5.48
N GLU A 92 19.37 18.45 -5.99
CA GLU A 92 18.74 19.65 -6.54
C GLU A 92 17.34 19.80 -5.94
N LYS A 93 16.93 21.04 -5.64
CA LYS A 93 15.62 21.31 -5.05
C LYS A 93 14.53 21.19 -6.12
N LEU A 94 13.66 20.20 -5.99
CA LEU A 94 12.44 20.08 -6.78
C LEU A 94 11.31 20.89 -6.15
N GLU A 95 10.62 21.66 -6.99
CA GLU A 95 9.42 22.40 -6.65
C GLU A 95 8.26 21.94 -7.52
N ILE A 96 7.04 22.21 -7.07
CA ILE A 96 5.83 21.89 -7.82
C ILE A 96 5.02 23.16 -8.06
N ASN A 97 4.54 23.32 -9.29
CA ASN A 97 3.65 24.42 -9.63
C ASN A 97 2.27 24.25 -8.94
N ALA A 98 1.64 25.36 -8.56
CA ALA A 98 0.32 25.35 -7.89
C ALA A 98 -0.77 24.62 -8.71
N GLU A 99 -0.81 24.81 -10.03
CA GLU A 99 -1.77 24.11 -10.90
C GLU A 99 -1.50 22.60 -10.95
N ALA A 100 -0.23 22.20 -10.87
CA ALA A 100 0.15 20.79 -10.79
C ALA A 100 -0.30 20.17 -9.46
N MET A 101 -0.17 20.91 -8.35
CA MET A 101 -0.70 20.51 -7.04
C MET A 101 -2.22 20.30 -7.10
N GLU A 102 -2.96 21.23 -7.69
CA GLU A 102 -4.42 21.09 -7.82
C GLU A 102 -4.85 19.84 -8.59
N ILE A 103 -4.12 19.49 -9.66
CA ILE A 103 -4.37 18.25 -10.42
C ILE A 103 -4.19 17.02 -9.53
N LEU A 104 -3.11 17.00 -8.74
CA LEU A 104 -2.81 15.90 -7.84
C LEU A 104 -3.84 15.77 -6.72
N GLU A 105 -4.34 16.86 -6.16
CA GLU A 105 -5.39 16.85 -5.13
C GLU A 105 -6.74 16.35 -5.65
N ARG A 106 -7.06 16.64 -6.91
CA ARG A 106 -8.33 16.25 -7.55
C ARG A 106 -8.34 14.82 -8.05
N TYR A 107 -7.18 14.22 -8.27
CA TYR A 107 -7.07 12.86 -8.79
C TYR A 107 -7.53 11.80 -7.77
N SER A 108 -8.09 10.69 -8.24
CA SER A 108 -8.72 9.67 -7.39
C SER A 108 -7.74 8.65 -6.79
N TRP A 109 -6.49 8.64 -7.23
CA TRP A 109 -5.41 7.78 -6.71
C TRP A 109 -5.80 6.30 -6.53
N PRO A 110 -6.20 5.58 -7.59
CA PRO A 110 -6.53 4.15 -7.49
C PRO A 110 -5.38 3.30 -6.92
N GLY A 111 -4.12 3.67 -7.18
CA GLY A 111 -2.92 3.06 -6.62
C GLY A 111 -2.45 3.68 -5.29
N ASN A 112 -3.23 4.59 -4.72
CA ASN A 112 -2.96 5.28 -3.45
C ASN A 112 -1.56 5.91 -3.41
N ILE A 113 -0.91 5.85 -2.24
CA ILE A 113 0.40 6.45 -1.96
C ILE A 113 1.49 5.95 -2.94
N ARG A 114 1.42 4.70 -3.41
CA ARG A 114 2.42 4.17 -4.35
C ARG A 114 2.34 4.85 -5.71
N GLU A 115 1.12 5.08 -6.20
CA GLU A 115 0.92 5.79 -7.46
C GLU A 115 1.29 7.27 -7.31
N LEU A 116 0.90 7.92 -6.21
CA LEU A 116 1.30 9.29 -5.92
C LEU A 116 2.83 9.44 -5.93
N GLN A 117 3.53 8.57 -5.20
CA GLN A 117 4.99 8.56 -5.16
C GLN A 117 5.59 8.40 -6.56
N HIS A 118 5.09 7.44 -7.35
CA HIS A 118 5.56 7.21 -8.71
C HIS A 118 5.35 8.43 -9.62
N VAL A 119 4.19 9.07 -9.52
CA VAL A 119 3.87 10.27 -10.31
C VAL A 119 4.80 11.44 -9.94
N ILE A 120 5.12 11.63 -8.66
CA ILE A 120 6.08 12.66 -8.23
C ILE A 120 7.51 12.33 -8.70
N GLU A 121 7.95 11.07 -8.55
CA GLU A 121 9.25 10.60 -9.02
C GLU A 121 9.41 10.86 -10.52
N LEU A 122 8.41 10.47 -11.32
CA LEU A 122 8.42 10.64 -12.77
C LEU A 122 8.26 12.11 -13.17
N GLY A 123 7.42 12.88 -12.48
CA GLY A 123 7.29 14.33 -12.67
C GLY A 123 8.63 15.04 -12.48
N GLY A 124 9.41 14.67 -11.46
CA GLY A 124 10.76 15.19 -11.27
C GLY A 124 11.77 14.76 -12.35
N ILE A 125 11.53 13.66 -13.08
CA ILE A 125 12.37 13.26 -14.23
C ILE A 125 11.99 14.09 -15.46
N LEU A 126 10.69 14.36 -15.63
CA LEU A 126 10.14 15.03 -16.82
C LEU A 126 10.24 16.56 -16.75
N CYS A 127 10.35 17.13 -15.56
CA CYS A 127 10.31 18.58 -15.38
C CYS A 127 11.57 19.27 -15.90
N ASP A 128 11.38 20.46 -16.44
CA ASP A 128 12.45 21.38 -16.78
C ASP A 128 12.75 22.31 -15.57
N ASN A 129 14.01 22.67 -15.36
CA ASN A 129 14.44 23.61 -14.31
C ASN A 129 13.97 23.26 -12.89
N ASN A 130 13.84 21.97 -12.57
CA ASN A 130 13.40 21.49 -11.26
C ASN A 130 12.01 21.96 -10.81
N LEU A 131 11.16 22.40 -11.73
CA LEU A 131 9.79 22.82 -11.45
C LEU A 131 8.80 21.89 -12.16
N ILE A 132 8.10 21.05 -11.40
CA ILE A 132 7.10 20.13 -11.93
C ILE A 132 5.87 20.92 -12.38
N GLN A 133 5.58 20.87 -13.69
CA GLN A 133 4.45 21.56 -14.30
C GLN A 133 3.25 20.60 -14.49
N PRO A 134 2.02 21.14 -14.72
CA PRO A 134 0.84 20.33 -15.04
C PRO A 134 1.07 19.30 -16.15
N LYS A 135 1.80 19.69 -17.21
CA LYS A 135 2.12 18.83 -18.35
C LYS A 135 2.90 17.57 -17.95
N ASP A 136 3.74 17.67 -16.92
CA ASP A 136 4.61 16.59 -16.46
C ASP A 136 3.80 15.59 -15.63
N ILE A 137 2.91 16.11 -14.77
CA ILE A 137 1.94 15.29 -14.02
C ILE A 137 1.00 14.53 -14.96
N LEU A 138 0.44 15.21 -15.98
CA LEU A 138 -0.49 14.58 -16.92
C LEU A 138 0.16 13.46 -17.75
N LYS A 139 1.48 13.56 -18.01
CA LYS A 139 2.26 12.48 -18.63
C LYS A 139 2.60 11.36 -17.65
N ALA A 140 2.80 11.70 -16.39
CA ALA A 140 3.24 10.77 -15.36
C ALA A 140 2.10 9.94 -14.77
N ILE A 141 0.86 10.46 -14.77
CA ILE A 141 -0.31 9.68 -14.36
C ILE A 141 -0.53 8.55 -15.36
N PRO A 142 -0.47 7.27 -14.93
CA PRO A 142 -0.77 6.16 -15.82
C PRO A 142 -2.22 6.27 -16.30
N ALA A 143 -2.45 6.01 -17.59
CA ALA A 143 -3.81 5.87 -18.11
C ALA A 143 -4.57 4.85 -17.25
N ALA A 144 -5.65 5.29 -16.60
CA ALA A 144 -6.29 4.55 -15.53
C ALA A 144 -6.44 3.04 -15.87
N PRO A 145 -5.92 2.13 -15.03
CA PRO A 145 -6.14 0.70 -15.21
C PRO A 145 -7.60 0.38 -14.87
N GLY A 146 -8.49 0.56 -15.85
CA GLY A 146 -9.93 0.39 -15.64
C GLY A 146 -10.84 0.72 -16.84
N ARG A 147 -10.35 1.45 -17.86
CA ARG A 147 -11.08 1.61 -19.13
C ARG A 147 -10.66 0.53 -20.12
N ARG A 148 -10.89 -0.75 -19.79
CA ARG A 148 -11.08 -1.74 -20.86
C ARG A 148 -12.47 -1.50 -21.41
N ALA A 149 -12.53 -1.01 -22.64
CA ALA A 149 -13.73 -0.84 -23.41
C ALA A 149 -14.59 -2.10 -23.31
N SER A 150 -15.80 -1.96 -22.77
CA SER A 150 -16.88 -2.89 -23.06
C SER A 150 -17.22 -2.70 -24.54
N ILE A 151 -16.83 -3.68 -25.36
CA ILE A 151 -17.43 -3.96 -26.65
C ILE A 151 -18.10 -5.33 -26.50
#